data_AF-A0A316WFI1-F1
#
_entry.id   AF-A0A316WFI1-F1
#
_cell.length_a   1.000
_cell.length_b   1.000
_cell.length_c   1.000
_cell.angle_alpha   90.00
_cell.angle_beta   90.00
_cell.angle_gamma   90.00
#
_symmetry.space_group_name_H-M   'P 1'
#
loop_
_entity.id
_entity.type
_entity.pdbx_description
1 polymer ?
#
loop_
_entity_poly.entity_id
_entity_poly.type
_entity_poly.pdbx_seq_one_letter_code
_entity_poly.pdbx_strand_id
1 'polypeptide(L)' 'MAFSSVAIYNIADYMDPPVTADGHRYMPTENVAKALFLSIIVGAITFISAIRIQRQRQKK' A
#
# COMPACT_ATOMS: atom_id res chain seq x y z
N MET A 1 -5.52 2.40 3.65
CA MET A 1 -4.68 1.74 2.63
C MET A 1 -3.24 1.59 3.10
N ALA A 2 -2.58 2.67 3.56
CA ALA A 2 -1.20 2.60 4.08
C ALA A 2 -1.02 1.70 5.32
N PHE A 3 -1.87 1.82 6.34
CA PHE A 3 -1.78 0.97 7.53
C PHE A 3 -2.02 -0.51 7.23
N SER A 4 -2.98 -0.82 6.36
CA SER A 4 -3.25 -2.19 5.93
C SER A 4 -2.10 -2.78 5.12
N SER A 5 -1.44 -2.00 4.25
CA SER A 5 -0.28 -2.50 3.51
C SER A 5 0.89 -2.79 4.44
N VAL A 6 1.18 -1.90 5.39
CA VAL A 6 2.24 -2.14 6.39
C VAL A 6 1.95 -3.40 7.20
N ALA A 7 0.71 -3.60 7.64
CA ALA A 7 0.32 -4.80 8.38
C ALA A 7 0.48 -6.08 7.55
N ILE A 8 0.04 -6.08 6.27
CA ILE A 8 0.17 -7.23 5.38
C ILE A 8 1.66 -7.58 5.15
N TYR A 9 2.50 -6.60 4.89
CA TYR A 9 3.94 -6.84 4.72
C TYR A 9 4.59 -7.36 6.00
N ASN A 10 4.19 -6.85 7.17
CA ASN A 10 4.72 -7.32 8.45
C ASN A 10 4.33 -8.78 8.73
N ILE A 11 3.08 -9.16 8.44
CA ILE A 11 2.61 -10.55 8.58
C ILE A 11 3.32 -11.48 7.58
N ALA A 12 3.46 -11.06 6.33
CA ALA A 12 4.15 -11.83 5.30
C ALA A 12 5.63 -12.05 5.67
N ASP A 13 6.34 -11.01 6.12
CA ASP A 13 7.72 -11.11 6.60
C ASP A 13 7.85 -11.98 7.87
N TYR A 14 6.84 -12.00 8.74
CA TYR A 14 6.86 -12.88 9.91
C TYR A 14 6.69 -14.36 9.52
N MET A 15 5.84 -14.64 8.51
CA MET A 15 5.55 -16.00 8.06
C MET A 15 6.67 -16.58 7.18
N ASP A 16 7.23 -15.78 6.29
CA ASP A 16 8.28 -16.19 5.36
C ASP A 16 9.30 -15.04 5.18
N PRO A 17 10.18 -14.84 6.16
CA PRO A 17 11.12 -13.72 6.12
C PRO A 17 12.08 -13.90 4.94
N PRO A 18 12.28 -12.86 4.11
CA PRO A 18 13.28 -12.91 3.06
C PRO A 18 14.65 -13.20 3.69
N VAL A 19 15.33 -14.20 3.15
CA VAL A 19 16.65 -14.62 3.62
C VAL A 19 17.68 -14.19 2.57
N THR A 20 18.74 -13.52 2.99
CA THR A 20 19.88 -13.23 2.11
C THR A 20 20.60 -14.51 1.73
N ALA A 21 21.43 -14.47 0.69
CA ALA A 21 22.24 -15.62 0.26
C ALA A 21 23.10 -16.21 1.39
N ASP A 22 23.46 -15.38 2.38
CA ASP A 22 24.26 -15.75 3.55
C ASP A 22 23.40 -16.27 4.73
N GLY A 23 22.09 -16.43 4.55
CA GLY A 23 21.19 -16.98 5.57
C GLY A 23 20.66 -15.98 6.61
N HIS A 24 20.88 -14.68 6.41
CA HIS A 24 20.38 -13.65 7.33
C HIS A 24 18.98 -13.17 6.94
N ARG A 25 18.10 -13.02 7.95
CA ARG A 25 16.77 -12.43 7.74
C ARG A 25 16.92 -10.96 7.39
N TYR A 26 16.30 -10.53 6.30
CA TYR A 26 16.26 -9.14 5.87
C TYR A 26 14.81 -8.70 5.64
N MET A 27 14.46 -7.53 6.17
CA MET A 27 13.15 -6.93 5.94
C MET A 27 13.19 -6.12 4.63
N PRO A 28 12.32 -6.38 3.63
CA PRO A 28 12.33 -5.71 2.34
C PRO A 28 11.66 -4.34 2.46
N THR A 29 12.29 -3.45 3.22
CA THR A 29 11.80 -2.09 3.52
C THR A 29 11.54 -1.26 2.27
N GLU A 30 12.23 -1.53 1.18
CA GLU A 30 12.00 -0.92 -0.13
C GLU A 30 10.60 -1.22 -0.69
N ASN A 31 10.11 -2.46 -0.53
CA ASN A 31 8.77 -2.84 -1.00
C ASN A 31 7.68 -2.16 -0.17
N VAL A 32 7.89 -2.04 1.14
CA VAL A 32 6.99 -1.31 2.04
C VAL A 32 6.92 0.17 1.65
N ALA A 33 8.08 0.81 1.41
CA ALA A 33 8.14 2.20 0.98
C ALA A 33 7.44 2.43 -0.36
N LYS A 34 7.67 1.54 -1.35
CA LYS A 34 6.97 1.58 -2.65
C LYS A 34 5.46 1.41 -2.51
N ALA A 35 5.02 0.45 -1.69
CA ALA A 35 3.60 0.22 -1.44
C ALA A 35 2.93 1.41 -0.74
N LEU A 36 3.60 2.02 0.23
CA LEU A 36 3.13 3.24 0.89
C LEU A 36 2.98 4.38 -0.11
N PHE A 37 3.99 4.61 -0.95
CA PHE A 37 3.93 5.64 -1.99
C PHE A 37 2.80 5.40 -2.99
N LEU A 38 2.64 4.16 -3.47
CA LEU A 38 1.56 3.79 -4.38
C LEU A 38 0.17 3.98 -3.74
N SER A 39 0.04 3.71 -2.44
CA SER A 39 -1.21 3.87 -1.70
C SER A 39 -1.68 5.33 -1.65
N ILE A 40 -0.76 6.30 -1.64
CA ILE A 40 -1.07 7.73 -1.70
C ILE A 40 -1.65 8.08 -3.07
N ILE A 41 -1.03 7.57 -4.14
CA ILE A 41 -1.50 7.78 -5.53
C ILE A 41 -2.91 7.20 -5.71
N VAL A 42 -3.12 5.95 -5.28
CA VAL A 42 -4.43 5.28 -5.36
C VAL A 42 -5.48 6.03 -4.53
N GLY A 43 -5.10 6.49 -3.33
CA GLY A 43 -5.96 7.32 -2.48
C GLY A 43 -6.40 8.62 -3.18
N ALA A 44 -5.47 9.33 -3.81
CA ALA A 44 -5.76 10.57 -4.53
C ALA A 44 -6.70 10.34 -5.73
N ILE A 45 -6.44 9.31 -6.55
CA ILE A 45 -7.29 8.96 -7.69
C ILE A 45 -8.70 8.60 -7.23
N THR A 46 -8.81 7.78 -6.18
CA THR A 46 -10.09 7.36 -5.61
C THR A 46 -10.87 8.56 -5.08
N PHE A 47 -10.22 9.47 -4.35
CA PHE A 47 -10.84 10.67 -3.81
C PHE A 47 -11.36 11.60 -4.91
N ILE A 48 -10.53 11.90 -5.92
CA ILE A 48 -10.94 12.73 -7.06
C ILE A 48 -12.13 12.08 -7.80
N SER A 49 -12.07 10.77 -8.01
CA SER A 49 -13.14 10.01 -8.68
C SER A 49 -14.44 10.07 -7.89
N ALA A 50 -14.37 9.89 -6.56
CA ALA A 50 -15.52 10.00 -5.67
C ALA A 50 -16.16 11.40 -5.73
N ILE A 51 -15.35 12.47 -5.66
CA ILE A 51 -15.85 13.85 -5.80
C ILE A 51 -16.51 14.06 -7.16
N ARG A 52 -15.90 13.57 -8.24
CA ARG A 52 -16.44 13.72 -9.59
C ARG A 52 -17.80 13.03 -9.72
N ILE A 53 -17.93 11.81 -9.18
CA ILE A 53 -19.20 11.06 -9.17
C ILE A 53 -20.24 11.79 -8.33
N GLN A 54 -19.90 12.25 -7.12
CA GLN A 54 -20.82 13.01 -6.27
C GLN A 54 -21.33 14.28 -6.96
N ARG A 55 -20.45 15.04 -7.62
CA ARG A 55 -20.82 16.26 -8.36
C ARG A 55 -21.74 15.96 -9.55
N GLN A 56 -21.51 14.89 -10.28
CA GLN A 56 -22.39 14.48 -11.39
C GLN A 56 -23.77 14.07 -10.87
N ARG A 57 -23.83 13.40 -9.72
CA ARG A 57 -25.09 12.96 -9.11
C ARG A 57 -25.91 14.12 -8.53
N GLN A 58 -25.27 15.20 -8.08
CA GLN A 58 -25.93 16.42 -7.59
C GLN A 58 -26.40 17.36 -8.71
N LYS A 59 -25.90 17.19 -9.95
CA LYS A 59 -26.33 17.96 -11.13
C LYS A 59 -27.52 17.33 -11.87
N LYS A 60 -28.01 16.19 -11.39
CA LYS A 60 -29.14 15.44 -11.94
C LYS A 60 -30.30 15.51 -10.96
#